data_AF-A0A565AX31-F1
#
_entry.id   AF-A0A565AX31-F1
#
_cell.length_a   1.000
_cell.length_b   1.000
_cell.length_c   1.000
_cell.angle_alpha   90.00
_cell.angle_beta   90.00
_cell.angle_gamma   90.00
#
_symmetry.space_group_name_H-M   'P 1'
#
loop_
_entity.id
_entity.type
_entity.pdbx_description
1 polymer ?
#
loop_
_entity_poly.entity_id
_entity_poly.type
_entity_poly.pdbx_seq_one_letter_code
_entity_poly.pdbx_strand_id
1 'polypeptide(L)'
;MILTLPSPSSSFLLPLALTLHSGDFFRRIDSQDSTHGNLKFLLFKDYVNPEFEPLMASMDSDIPPCVRFSPKDNELIRVFLEPWINNVAIDKCLITNVDIYTHHPDLLAHIPSGYFPQGEYWYFVLRTLKGASNKIKRTVGMGNKNGRWVHGRSTTISEGGVTIGHKQKLVFKDSQNMLTGWHQYEYSLHSPQLQQLNVVSHLIYKMEDDAVLAQALDIMEIDAQMEAPVENAILNANAENSFEAIMEDFGALLNPNNMEID
;
A
#
# COMPACT_ATOMS: atom_id res chain seq x y z
N MET A 1 -65.71 17.43 -13.24
CA MET A 1 -64.88 18.65 -13.11
C MET A 1 -63.43 18.22 -13.25
N ILE A 2 -62.87 18.47 -14.43
CA ILE A 2 -61.47 18.25 -14.77
C ILE A 2 -60.79 19.60 -14.54
N LEU A 3 -59.77 19.66 -13.68
CA LEU A 3 -58.96 20.87 -13.50
C LEU A 3 -57.53 20.56 -13.92
N THR A 4 -57.11 21.35 -14.91
CA THR A 4 -55.84 21.38 -15.61
C THR A 4 -54.75 22.09 -14.81
N LEU A 5 -53.49 21.75 -15.10
CA LEU A 5 -52.23 22.24 -14.53
C LEU A 5 -51.99 23.76 -14.68
N PRO A 6 -50.92 24.27 -14.05
CA PRO A 6 -49.80 24.69 -14.89
C PRO A 6 -48.43 24.13 -14.44
N SER A 7 -47.54 24.07 -15.43
CA SER A 7 -46.11 23.72 -15.38
C SER A 7 -45.26 24.58 -14.45
N PRO A 8 -44.04 24.11 -14.12
CA PRO A 8 -42.90 24.82 -14.68
C PRO A 8 -41.84 23.90 -15.30
N SER A 9 -41.45 24.31 -16.49
CA SER A 9 -40.24 23.94 -17.21
C SER A 9 -38.98 24.26 -16.38
N SER A 10 -38.15 23.25 -16.12
CA SER A 10 -36.71 23.40 -16.06
C SER A 10 -36.07 22.07 -16.45
N SER A 11 -35.51 22.06 -17.65
CA SER A 11 -34.81 20.95 -18.26
C SER A 11 -33.43 20.83 -17.62
N PHE A 12 -33.23 19.88 -16.72
CA PHE A 12 -31.89 19.35 -16.45
C PHE A 12 -31.82 17.94 -17.01
N LEU A 13 -31.20 17.85 -18.17
CA LEU A 13 -30.76 16.61 -18.78
C LEU A 13 -29.82 15.91 -17.79
N LEU A 14 -30.24 14.77 -17.26
CA LEU A 14 -29.33 13.81 -16.65
C LEU A 14 -28.48 13.20 -17.77
N PRO A 15 -27.14 13.33 -17.76
CA PRO A 15 -26.34 12.49 -18.61
C PRO A 15 -26.31 11.08 -18.00
N LEU A 16 -26.78 10.16 -18.83
CA LEU A 16 -26.62 8.72 -18.71
C LEU A 16 -25.12 8.36 -18.65
N ALA A 17 -24.80 7.44 -17.73
CA ALA A 17 -23.60 6.59 -17.71
C ALA A 17 -22.24 7.23 -17.40
N LEU A 18 -21.71 6.92 -16.21
CA LEU A 18 -20.39 6.30 -16.07
C LEU A 18 -20.31 5.62 -14.70
N THR A 19 -20.62 4.32 -14.69
CA THR A 19 -20.31 3.42 -13.59
C THR A 19 -18.78 3.28 -13.53
N LEU A 20 -18.12 4.16 -12.79
CA LEU A 20 -16.70 4.04 -12.49
C LEU A 20 -16.52 2.90 -11.48
N HIS A 21 -16.25 1.71 -12.02
CA HIS A 21 -15.74 0.59 -11.25
C HIS A 21 -14.41 1.00 -10.61
N SER A 22 -14.21 0.53 -9.38
CA SER A 22 -13.03 0.63 -8.52
C SER A 22 -11.68 0.16 -9.13
N GLY A 23 -11.60 -0.04 -10.45
CA GLY A 23 -10.38 -0.38 -11.19
C GLY A 23 -9.68 0.80 -11.87
N ASP A 24 -10.31 1.96 -12.01
CA ASP A 24 -9.74 3.06 -12.82
C ASP A 24 -8.86 4.06 -12.04
N PHE A 25 -8.85 4.02 -10.70
CA PHE A 25 -7.89 4.82 -9.91
C PHE A 25 -6.46 4.25 -10.01
N PHE A 26 -6.33 2.93 -10.14
CA PHE A 26 -5.03 2.27 -10.35
C PHE A 26 -4.47 2.45 -11.78
N ARG A 27 -5.34 2.66 -12.78
CA ARG A 27 -4.91 2.83 -14.19
C ARG A 27 -4.20 4.15 -14.47
N ARG A 28 -4.38 5.16 -13.62
CA ARG A 28 -3.74 6.47 -13.82
C ARG A 28 -2.29 6.50 -13.32
N ILE A 29 -1.78 5.41 -12.78
CA ILE A 29 -0.37 5.23 -12.38
C ILE A 29 0.47 4.61 -13.52
N ASP A 30 -0.09 4.47 -14.74
CA ASP A 30 0.64 3.99 -15.93
C ASP A 30 0.82 5.07 -17.01
N SER A 31 0.95 6.35 -16.65
CA SER A 31 1.46 7.36 -17.59
C SER A 31 2.59 8.16 -16.98
N GLN A 32 3.80 7.81 -17.40
CA GLN A 32 5.00 8.66 -17.44
C GLN A 32 5.08 9.71 -16.33
N ASP A 33 5.65 9.34 -15.17
CA ASP A 33 6.38 10.30 -14.34
C ASP A 33 7.13 9.57 -13.20
N SER A 34 8.34 10.06 -12.96
CA SER A 34 9.37 9.63 -12.02
C SER A 34 9.01 9.82 -10.53
N THR A 35 7.74 9.63 -10.13
CA THR A 35 7.26 9.85 -8.74
C THR A 35 6.86 8.57 -8.00
N HIS A 36 7.28 7.40 -8.50
CA HIS A 36 6.82 6.09 -8.03
C HIS A 36 7.15 5.75 -6.56
N GLY A 37 8.13 6.40 -5.93
CA GLY A 37 8.50 6.07 -4.54
C GLY A 37 7.72 6.80 -3.44
N ASN A 38 6.92 7.84 -3.75
CA ASN A 38 6.20 8.61 -2.73
C ASN A 38 4.72 8.22 -2.55
N LEU A 39 4.16 7.42 -3.47
CA LEU A 39 2.71 7.17 -3.50
C LEU A 39 2.26 6.05 -2.56
N LYS A 40 3.06 5.01 -2.32
CA LYS A 40 2.68 3.94 -1.37
C LYS A 40 2.45 4.50 0.04
N PHE A 41 3.34 5.35 0.51
CA PHE A 41 3.26 5.95 1.85
C PHE A 41 2.06 6.89 2.03
N LEU A 42 1.70 7.65 0.98
CA LEU A 42 0.50 8.51 0.99
C LEU A 42 -0.80 7.70 0.83
N LEU A 43 -0.79 6.62 0.04
CA LEU A 43 -1.95 5.74 -0.15
C LEU A 43 -2.39 5.04 1.15
N PHE A 44 -1.46 4.60 2.00
CA PHE A 44 -1.80 3.96 3.28
C PHE A 44 -2.12 4.95 4.40
N LYS A 45 -1.82 6.24 4.25
CA LYS A 45 -2.11 7.26 5.27
C LYS A 45 -3.56 7.74 5.24
N ASP A 46 -4.12 7.92 4.04
CA ASP A 46 -5.33 8.72 3.88
C ASP A 46 -6.52 7.94 3.28
N TYR A 47 -6.35 6.68 2.88
CA TYR A 47 -7.44 5.88 2.33
C TYR A 47 -8.19 5.11 3.42
N VAL A 48 -9.12 5.79 4.09
CA VAL A 48 -10.25 5.13 4.74
C VAL A 48 -11.39 5.11 3.74
N ASN A 49 -11.86 3.92 3.32
CA ASN A 49 -13.05 3.85 2.46
C ASN A 49 -14.24 4.49 3.22
N PRO A 50 -14.86 5.58 2.70
CA PRO A 50 -15.95 6.29 3.38
C PRO A 50 -17.16 5.40 3.70
N GLU A 51 -17.33 4.27 3.02
CA GLU A 51 -18.38 3.30 3.32
C GLU A 51 -18.16 2.57 4.67
N PHE A 52 -16.91 2.47 5.15
CA PHE A 52 -16.58 1.81 6.41
C PHE A 52 -16.52 2.76 7.61
N GLU A 53 -16.41 4.07 7.39
CA GLU A 53 -16.38 5.10 8.44
C GLU A 53 -17.54 4.99 9.48
N PRO A 54 -18.82 4.88 9.07
CA PRO A 54 -19.92 4.78 10.04
C PRO A 54 -19.90 3.48 10.85
N LEU A 55 -19.39 2.39 10.26
CA LEU A 55 -19.29 1.09 10.90
C LEU A 55 -18.18 1.10 11.97
N MET A 56 -17.04 1.72 11.64
CA MET A 56 -15.89 1.89 12.53
C MET A 56 -16.23 2.77 13.74
N ALA A 57 -16.87 3.92 13.50
CA ALA A 57 -17.23 4.87 14.56
C ALA A 57 -18.18 4.27 15.63
N SER A 58 -19.01 3.28 15.24
CA SER A 58 -19.93 2.61 16.16
C SER A 58 -19.25 1.55 17.05
N MET A 59 -18.27 0.80 16.51
CA MET A 59 -17.52 -0.22 17.26
C MET A 59 -16.50 0.41 18.21
N ASP A 60 -16.02 1.61 17.88
CA ASP A 60 -14.89 2.24 18.55
C ASP A 60 -15.31 3.19 19.69
N SER A 61 -16.60 3.49 19.86
CA SER A 61 -17.08 4.54 20.78
C SER A 61 -16.81 4.28 22.28
N ASP A 62 -16.54 3.03 22.66
CA ASP A 62 -16.35 2.61 24.06
C ASP A 62 -14.88 2.41 24.47
N ILE A 63 -13.92 2.43 23.54
CA ILE A 63 -12.53 2.08 23.84
C ILE A 63 -11.65 3.35 23.77
N PRO A 64 -10.82 3.64 24.80
CA PRO A 64 -10.00 4.84 24.79
C PRO A 64 -9.00 4.90 23.62
N PRO A 65 -8.76 6.08 23.00
CA PRO A 65 -7.84 6.24 21.86
C PRO A 65 -6.38 5.86 22.14
N CYS A 66 -5.98 5.71 23.41
CA CYS A 66 -4.64 5.29 23.81
C CYS A 66 -4.45 3.77 23.82
N VAL A 67 -5.53 2.98 23.70
CA VAL A 67 -5.46 1.52 23.64
C VAL A 67 -4.96 1.07 22.27
N ARG A 68 -4.19 -0.01 22.25
CA ARG A 68 -3.75 -0.67 21.02
C ARG A 68 -4.08 -2.15 21.09
N PHE A 69 -4.46 -2.72 19.96
CA PHE A 69 -4.68 -4.15 19.84
C PHE A 69 -3.32 -4.87 19.80
N SER A 70 -2.96 -5.53 20.91
CA SER A 70 -1.69 -6.25 21.06
C SER A 70 -1.90 -7.61 21.73
N PRO A 71 -2.61 -8.54 21.07
CA PRO A 71 -2.91 -9.84 21.65
C PRO A 71 -1.66 -10.73 21.71
N LYS A 72 -1.61 -11.60 22.71
CA LYS A 72 -0.63 -12.70 22.77
C LYS A 72 -1.01 -13.80 21.79
N ASP A 73 -0.02 -14.62 21.42
CA ASP A 73 -0.22 -15.76 20.53
C ASP A 73 -1.32 -16.72 21.03
N ASN A 74 -1.44 -16.98 22.34
CA ASN A 74 -2.50 -17.82 22.89
C ASN A 74 -3.87 -17.14 22.92
N GLU A 75 -3.92 -15.82 23.15
CA GLU A 75 -5.15 -15.03 23.11
C GLU A 75 -5.73 -15.03 21.68
N LEU A 76 -4.89 -14.94 20.65
CA LEU A 76 -5.31 -15.10 19.25
C LEU A 76 -5.99 -16.44 18.97
N ILE A 77 -5.51 -17.51 19.59
CA ILE A 77 -6.11 -18.83 19.44
C ILE A 77 -7.42 -18.93 20.23
N ARG A 78 -7.39 -18.66 21.54
CA ARG A 78 -8.49 -18.91 22.47
C ARG A 78 -9.64 -17.90 22.40
N VAL A 79 -9.30 -16.62 22.24
CA VAL A 79 -10.28 -15.52 22.32
C VAL A 79 -10.86 -15.21 20.94
N PHE A 80 -10.09 -15.41 19.87
CA PHE A 80 -10.50 -15.03 18.52
C PHE A 80 -10.76 -16.23 17.61
N LEU A 81 -9.75 -17.07 17.36
CA LEU A 81 -9.85 -18.12 16.35
C LEU A 81 -10.82 -19.24 16.72
N GLU A 82 -10.73 -19.78 17.94
CA GLU A 82 -11.63 -20.83 18.43
C GLU A 82 -13.10 -20.39 18.42
N PRO A 83 -13.47 -19.23 18.98
CA PRO A 83 -14.85 -18.73 18.93
C PRO A 83 -15.33 -18.50 17.50
N TRP A 84 -14.50 -17.90 16.63
CA TRP A 84 -14.85 -17.65 15.23
C TRP A 84 -15.18 -18.95 14.48
N ILE A 85 -14.35 -19.98 14.60
CA ILE A 85 -14.58 -21.28 13.96
C ILE A 85 -15.86 -21.95 14.47
N ASN A 86 -16.17 -21.78 15.75
CA ASN A 86 -17.36 -22.34 16.38
C ASN A 86 -18.62 -21.46 16.20
N ASN A 87 -18.53 -20.37 15.43
CA ASN A 87 -19.61 -19.38 15.25
C ASN A 87 -20.13 -18.80 16.58
N VAL A 88 -19.24 -18.68 17.56
CA VAL A 88 -19.51 -18.02 18.84
C VAL A 88 -19.24 -16.53 18.68
N ALA A 89 -20.18 -15.68 19.08
CA ALA A 89 -20.01 -14.24 19.04
C ALA A 89 -18.84 -13.79 19.92
N ILE A 90 -17.98 -12.96 19.37
CA ILE A 90 -16.84 -12.35 20.07
C ILE A 90 -17.23 -10.91 20.38
N ASP A 91 -17.36 -10.61 21.67
CA ASP A 91 -17.68 -9.24 22.09
C ASP A 91 -16.56 -8.28 21.70
N LYS A 92 -16.93 -7.10 21.17
CA LYS A 92 -16.01 -6.04 20.73
C LYS A 92 -14.87 -6.55 19.82
N CYS A 93 -15.16 -7.50 18.92
CA CYS A 93 -14.17 -8.06 18.01
C CYS A 93 -13.65 -7.02 17.01
N LEU A 94 -12.35 -6.75 17.04
CA LEU A 94 -11.69 -5.83 16.10
C LEU A 94 -11.22 -6.52 14.81
N ILE A 95 -11.20 -7.86 14.77
CA ILE A 95 -10.71 -8.64 13.63
C ILE A 95 -11.84 -8.80 12.59
N THR A 96 -11.55 -8.47 11.33
CA THR A 96 -12.54 -8.50 10.24
C THR A 96 -12.29 -9.64 9.26
N ASN A 97 -13.30 -10.08 8.52
CA ASN A 97 -13.14 -11.13 7.51
C ASN A 97 -12.57 -10.54 6.21
N VAL A 98 -11.47 -11.10 5.69
CA VAL A 98 -10.89 -10.68 4.39
C VAL A 98 -10.28 -11.89 3.67
N ASP A 99 -10.48 -11.97 2.35
CA ASP A 99 -9.76 -12.91 1.50
C ASP A 99 -8.47 -12.28 0.95
N ILE A 100 -7.40 -12.43 1.72
CA ILE A 100 -6.05 -11.91 1.42
C ILE A 100 -5.35 -12.59 0.24
N TYR A 101 -5.91 -13.69 -0.30
CA TYR A 101 -5.31 -14.46 -1.40
C TYR A 101 -5.94 -14.16 -2.77
N THR A 102 -6.75 -13.10 -2.84
CA THR A 102 -7.40 -12.62 -4.07
C THR A 102 -6.48 -11.71 -4.87
N HIS A 103 -5.87 -10.72 -4.21
CA HIS A 103 -5.12 -9.64 -4.85
C HIS A 103 -3.72 -9.49 -4.25
N HIS A 104 -2.89 -8.67 -4.91
CA HIS A 104 -1.66 -8.17 -4.32
C HIS A 104 -1.95 -7.47 -2.99
N PRO A 105 -1.10 -7.58 -1.96
CA PRO A 105 -1.33 -6.93 -0.66
C PRO A 105 -1.61 -5.43 -0.77
N ASP A 106 -0.83 -4.69 -1.57
CA ASP A 106 -1.07 -3.25 -1.87
C ASP A 106 -2.48 -2.94 -2.43
N LEU A 107 -3.19 -3.93 -2.98
CA LEU A 107 -4.49 -3.76 -3.63
C LEU A 107 -5.64 -4.31 -2.78
N LEU A 108 -5.35 -4.83 -1.59
CA LEU A 108 -6.41 -5.25 -0.67
C LEU A 108 -7.13 -4.00 -0.17
N ALA A 109 -8.47 -4.08 -0.09
CA ALA A 109 -9.27 -3.07 0.58
C ALA A 109 -9.06 -3.19 2.10
N HIS A 110 -7.92 -2.69 2.57
CA HIS A 110 -7.59 -2.73 3.97
C HIS A 110 -8.64 -1.96 4.78
N ILE A 111 -9.15 -2.61 5.81
CA ILE A 111 -10.03 -1.98 6.80
C ILE A 111 -9.08 -1.44 7.89
N PRO A 112 -8.83 -0.12 7.95
CA PRO A 112 -8.03 0.45 9.02
C PRO A 112 -8.76 0.26 10.36
N SER A 113 -8.07 0.43 11.48
CA SER A 113 -8.70 0.55 12.79
C SER A 113 -7.88 1.52 13.62
N GLY A 114 -8.54 2.39 14.39
CA GLY A 114 -7.86 3.31 15.30
C GLY A 114 -7.03 2.59 16.38
N TYR A 115 -7.27 1.30 16.59
CA TYR A 115 -6.56 0.46 17.56
C TYR A 115 -5.37 -0.30 16.97
N PHE A 116 -5.21 -0.33 15.64
CA PHE A 116 -4.09 -0.98 14.99
C PHE A 116 -2.96 0.02 14.77
N PRO A 117 -1.69 -0.37 14.98
CA PRO A 117 -0.57 0.43 14.51
C PRO A 117 -0.69 0.69 12.99
N GLN A 118 -0.14 1.81 12.54
CA GLN A 118 -0.17 2.14 11.11
C GLN A 118 0.55 1.06 10.29
N GLY A 119 -0.07 0.64 9.19
CA GLY A 119 0.47 -0.41 8.32
C GLY A 119 0.27 -1.83 8.87
N GLU A 120 -0.48 -1.99 9.96
CA GLU A 120 -0.85 -3.28 10.52
C GLU A 120 -2.35 -3.54 10.40
N TYR A 121 -2.70 -4.78 10.05
CA TYR A 121 -4.08 -5.19 9.88
C TYR A 121 -4.29 -6.61 10.40
N TRP A 122 -5.49 -6.86 10.93
CA TRP A 122 -5.87 -8.14 11.49
C TRP A 122 -7.11 -8.69 10.79
N TYR A 123 -7.00 -9.92 10.28
CA TYR A 123 -8.07 -10.55 9.52
C TYR A 123 -8.37 -11.97 9.97
N PHE A 124 -9.64 -12.33 9.94
CA PHE A 124 -10.07 -13.71 9.81
C PHE A 124 -9.98 -14.11 8.34
N VAL A 125 -9.26 -15.19 8.08
CA VAL A 125 -8.98 -15.66 6.71
C VAL A 125 -9.39 -17.12 6.60
N LEU A 126 -10.20 -17.41 5.59
CA LEU A 126 -10.41 -18.76 5.11
C LEU A 126 -9.41 -19.03 3.99
N ARG A 127 -8.42 -19.87 4.25
CA ARG A 127 -7.39 -20.23 3.27
C ARG A 127 -8.00 -20.91 2.06
N THR A 128 -7.67 -20.40 0.88
CA THR A 128 -8.10 -20.98 -0.39
C THR A 128 -7.19 -22.15 -0.79
N LEU A 129 -7.78 -23.27 -1.21
CA LEU A 129 -7.06 -24.42 -1.74
C LEU A 129 -6.70 -24.25 -3.22
N LYS A 130 -5.54 -24.77 -3.62
CA LYS A 130 -5.07 -24.83 -5.01
C LYS A 130 -5.73 -26.03 -5.71
N GLY A 131 -6.95 -25.81 -6.20
CA GLY A 131 -7.73 -26.83 -6.88
C GLY A 131 -7.85 -28.12 -6.06
N ALA A 132 -7.77 -29.28 -6.72
CA ALA A 132 -7.88 -30.59 -6.07
C ALA A 132 -6.66 -31.01 -5.21
N SER A 133 -5.60 -30.19 -5.12
CA SER A 133 -4.32 -30.63 -4.55
C SER A 133 -4.22 -30.55 -3.02
N ASN A 134 -5.28 -30.14 -2.30
CA ASN A 134 -5.29 -29.86 -0.85
C ASN A 134 -4.16 -28.93 -0.36
N LYS A 135 -3.44 -28.25 -1.26
CA LYS A 135 -2.40 -27.28 -0.94
C LYS A 135 -2.99 -25.88 -0.85
N ILE A 136 -2.52 -25.06 0.06
CA ILE A 136 -2.96 -23.66 0.15
C ILE A 136 -2.46 -22.88 -1.07
N LYS A 137 -3.35 -22.10 -1.70
CA LYS A 137 -3.01 -21.13 -2.75
C LYS A 137 -2.20 -20.00 -2.11
N ARG A 138 -0.99 -19.78 -2.59
CA ARG A 138 -0.09 -18.72 -2.10
C ARG A 138 0.27 -17.67 -3.15
N THR A 139 -0.09 -17.89 -4.40
CA THR A 139 0.10 -16.93 -5.51
C THR A 139 -1.14 -16.07 -5.64
N VAL A 140 -0.96 -14.76 -5.83
CA VAL A 140 -2.04 -13.76 -5.94
C VAL A 140 -1.82 -12.85 -7.15
N GLY A 141 -2.88 -12.19 -7.59
CA GLY A 141 -2.83 -11.17 -8.64
C GLY A 141 -2.68 -11.69 -10.08
N MET A 142 -2.63 -10.75 -11.02
CA MET A 142 -2.44 -10.97 -12.47
C MET A 142 -1.50 -9.89 -13.05
N GLY A 143 -0.81 -10.20 -14.15
CA GLY A 143 0.08 -9.25 -14.82
C GLY A 143 1.19 -8.71 -13.92
N ASN A 144 1.45 -7.40 -13.95
CA ASN A 144 2.51 -6.73 -13.20
C ASN A 144 2.22 -6.56 -11.69
N LYS A 145 1.03 -6.97 -11.22
CA LYS A 145 0.63 -6.96 -9.80
C LYS A 145 0.46 -8.38 -9.27
N ASN A 146 1.20 -9.35 -9.85
CA ASN A 146 1.25 -10.70 -9.34
C ASN A 146 2.38 -10.89 -8.32
N GLY A 147 2.25 -11.93 -7.52
CA GLY A 147 3.28 -12.30 -6.56
C GLY A 147 2.91 -13.53 -5.77
N ARG A 148 3.70 -13.84 -4.76
CA ARG A 148 3.53 -15.05 -3.95
C ARG A 148 3.96 -14.84 -2.50
N TRP A 149 3.13 -15.36 -1.61
CA TRP A 149 3.47 -15.57 -0.20
C TRP A 149 4.45 -16.73 -0.04
N VAL A 150 5.60 -16.45 0.57
CA VAL A 150 6.67 -17.43 0.82
C VAL A 150 6.76 -17.72 2.31
N HIS A 151 6.83 -19.01 2.65
CA HIS A 151 6.95 -19.46 4.04
C HIS A 151 8.30 -19.04 4.65
N GLY A 152 8.24 -18.48 5.85
CA GLY A 152 9.37 -18.27 6.74
C GLY A 152 9.30 -19.16 7.97
N ARG A 153 9.73 -18.60 9.10
CA ARG A 153 9.75 -19.28 10.41
C ARG A 153 8.34 -19.71 10.85
N SER A 154 8.25 -20.92 11.40
CA SER A 154 7.06 -21.44 12.08
C SER A 154 7.36 -21.69 13.55
N THR A 155 6.39 -21.43 14.41
CA THR A 155 6.48 -21.67 15.87
C THR A 155 5.20 -22.30 16.39
N THR A 156 5.35 -23.22 17.33
CA THR A 156 4.23 -23.83 18.06
C THR A 156 3.74 -22.88 19.15
N ILE A 157 2.42 -22.81 19.32
CA ILE A 157 1.76 -22.05 20.39
C ILE A 157 1.25 -23.07 21.39
N SER A 158 1.72 -22.97 22.64
CA SER A 158 1.36 -23.89 23.72
C SER A 158 0.82 -23.14 24.92
N GLU A 159 -0.11 -23.77 25.62
CA GLU A 159 -0.73 -23.27 26.85
C GLU A 159 -0.85 -24.44 27.84
N GLY A 160 -0.35 -24.26 29.06
CA GLY A 160 -0.32 -25.34 30.05
C GLY A 160 0.44 -26.59 29.62
N GLY A 161 1.44 -26.46 28.73
CA GLY A 161 2.20 -27.58 28.17
C GLY A 161 1.51 -28.33 27.02
N VAL A 162 0.30 -27.90 26.62
CA VAL A 162 -0.45 -28.48 25.51
C VAL A 162 -0.33 -27.58 24.28
N THR A 163 -0.06 -28.15 23.12
CA THR A 163 -0.08 -27.41 21.86
C THR A 163 -1.52 -27.05 21.48
N ILE A 164 -1.78 -25.74 21.35
CA ILE A 164 -3.10 -25.21 20.99
C ILE A 164 -3.12 -24.65 19.57
N GLY A 165 -1.96 -24.32 18.99
CA GLY A 165 -1.89 -23.76 17.65
C GLY A 165 -0.49 -23.65 17.09
N HIS A 166 -0.41 -23.03 15.92
CA HIS A 166 0.82 -22.75 15.20
C HIS A 166 0.79 -21.32 14.68
N LYS A 167 1.95 -20.66 14.68
CA LYS A 167 2.19 -19.36 14.09
C LYS A 167 3.17 -19.52 12.94
N GLN A 168 2.74 -19.15 11.73
CA GLN A 168 3.55 -19.22 10.52
C GLN A 168 3.82 -17.82 10.00
N LYS A 169 5.10 -17.43 9.92
CA LYS A 169 5.51 -16.20 9.21
C LYS A 169 5.49 -16.45 7.70
N LEU A 170 4.99 -15.50 6.93
CA LEU A 170 5.14 -15.41 5.50
C LEU A 170 5.66 -14.02 5.09
N VAL A 171 6.31 -13.98 3.94
CA VAL A 171 6.75 -12.75 3.28
C VAL A 171 6.19 -12.72 1.87
N PHE A 172 5.77 -11.55 1.39
CA PHE A 172 5.28 -11.42 0.04
C PHE A 172 6.41 -11.04 -0.91
N LYS A 173 6.54 -11.80 -2.00
CA LYS A 173 7.44 -11.51 -3.11
C LYS A 173 6.66 -11.18 -4.37
N ASP A 174 7.13 -10.20 -5.13
CA ASP A 174 6.57 -9.84 -6.45
C ASP A 174 6.94 -10.88 -7.54
N SER A 175 6.62 -10.60 -8.81
CA SER A 175 7.00 -11.49 -9.93
C SER A 175 8.50 -11.62 -10.12
N GLN A 176 9.27 -10.62 -9.73
CA GLN A 176 10.72 -10.54 -9.82
C GLN A 176 11.40 -11.25 -8.62
N ASN A 177 10.64 -11.83 -7.70
CA ASN A 177 11.10 -12.43 -6.44
C ASN A 177 11.74 -11.45 -5.45
N MET A 178 11.47 -10.15 -5.61
CA MET A 178 11.89 -9.09 -4.70
C MET A 178 10.96 -9.04 -3.49
N LEU A 179 11.50 -8.66 -2.33
CA LEU A 179 10.70 -8.43 -1.12
C LEU A 179 9.94 -7.12 -1.26
N THR A 180 8.66 -7.15 -0.90
CA THR A 180 7.74 -6.01 -1.05
C THR A 180 7.42 -5.32 0.27
N GLY A 181 8.17 -5.61 1.34
CA GLY A 181 7.89 -5.12 2.70
C GLY A 181 6.66 -5.74 3.37
N TRP A 182 5.85 -6.53 2.66
CA TRP A 182 4.68 -7.18 3.23
C TRP A 182 5.03 -8.49 3.95
N HIS A 183 4.59 -8.55 5.21
CA HIS A 183 4.70 -9.70 6.09
C HIS A 183 3.31 -10.16 6.50
N GLN A 184 3.18 -11.46 6.70
CA GLN A 184 1.98 -12.07 7.24
C GLN A 184 2.36 -13.02 8.38
N TYR A 185 1.61 -13.00 9.47
CA TYR A 185 1.68 -14.02 10.52
C TYR A 185 0.34 -14.72 10.59
N GLU A 186 0.31 -15.99 10.17
CA GLU A 186 -0.88 -16.83 10.24
C GLU A 186 -0.90 -17.61 11.55
N TYR A 187 -2.01 -17.52 12.27
CA TYR A 187 -2.28 -18.28 13.49
C TYR A 187 -3.36 -19.31 13.17
N SER A 188 -3.04 -20.59 13.36
CA SER A 188 -3.94 -21.71 13.06
C SER A 188 -4.10 -22.62 14.27
N LEU A 189 -5.28 -23.22 14.43
CA LEU A 189 -5.52 -24.22 15.48
C LEU A 189 -4.68 -25.48 15.27
N HIS A 190 -4.31 -26.11 16.38
CA HIS A 190 -3.76 -27.45 16.36
C HIS A 190 -4.88 -28.48 16.29
N SER A 191 -5.37 -28.74 15.07
CA SER A 191 -6.56 -29.57 14.90
C SER A 191 -6.64 -30.21 13.50
N PRO A 192 -7.70 -30.99 13.16
CA PRO A 192 -7.83 -31.66 11.87
C PRO A 192 -7.71 -30.71 10.68
N GLN A 193 -7.24 -31.24 9.53
CA GLN A 193 -6.80 -30.43 8.38
C GLN A 193 -7.82 -29.38 7.88
N LEU A 194 -9.13 -29.63 8.01
CA LEU A 194 -10.16 -28.67 7.60
C LEU A 194 -10.21 -27.43 8.49
N GLN A 195 -10.02 -27.59 9.80
CA GLN A 195 -9.97 -26.46 10.75
C GLN A 195 -8.68 -25.65 10.60
N GLN A 196 -7.65 -26.19 9.95
CA GLN A 196 -6.43 -25.45 9.60
C GLN A 196 -6.63 -24.48 8.43
N LEU A 197 -7.78 -24.50 7.76
CA LEU A 197 -8.10 -23.52 6.70
C LEU A 197 -8.47 -22.17 7.30
N ASN A 198 -9.15 -22.17 8.44
CA ASN A 198 -9.48 -20.97 9.20
C ASN A 198 -8.24 -20.51 9.98
N VAL A 199 -7.81 -19.27 9.72
CA VAL A 199 -6.70 -18.65 10.44
C VAL A 199 -7.02 -17.22 10.82
N VAL A 200 -6.40 -16.76 11.91
CA VAL A 200 -6.20 -15.34 12.13
C VAL A 200 -4.92 -14.93 11.40
N SER A 201 -4.96 -13.82 10.68
CA SER A 201 -3.86 -13.29 9.91
C SER A 201 -3.51 -11.89 10.38
N HIS A 202 -2.28 -11.70 10.82
CA HIS A 202 -1.70 -10.39 11.07
C HIS A 202 -0.87 -9.98 9.85
N LEU A 203 -1.34 -8.98 9.13
CA LEU A 203 -0.70 -8.43 7.95
C LEU A 203 0.04 -7.15 8.35
N ILE A 204 1.32 -7.05 8.00
CA ILE A 204 2.18 -5.91 8.37
C ILE A 204 2.94 -5.44 7.14
N TYR A 205 2.92 -4.15 6.87
CA TYR A 205 3.84 -3.52 5.93
C TYR A 205 5.04 -2.92 6.67
N LYS A 206 6.26 -3.21 6.19
CA LYS A 206 7.52 -2.69 6.71
C LYS A 206 8.32 -2.09 5.57
N MET A 207 8.45 -0.77 5.59
CA MET A 207 9.15 -0.02 4.54
C MET A 207 10.62 -0.43 4.46
N GLU A 208 11.25 -0.68 5.60
CA GLU A 208 12.66 -1.11 5.71
C GLU A 208 12.94 -2.48 5.09
N ASP A 209 11.91 -3.32 4.94
CA ASP A 209 12.00 -4.65 4.34
C ASP A 209 11.52 -4.65 2.85
N ASP A 210 11.17 -3.47 2.30
CA ASP A 210 10.69 -3.30 0.92
C ASP A 210 11.85 -3.05 -0.05
N ALA A 211 12.40 -4.14 -0.59
CA ALA A 211 13.49 -4.10 -1.56
C ALA A 211 13.06 -3.49 -2.90
N VAL A 212 11.78 -3.57 -3.25
CA VAL A 212 11.24 -2.94 -4.46
C VAL A 212 11.25 -1.42 -4.30
N LEU A 213 10.83 -0.93 -3.13
CA LEU A 213 10.85 0.49 -2.83
C LEU A 213 12.28 1.02 -2.71
N ALA A 214 13.19 0.29 -2.05
CA ALA A 214 14.59 0.67 -1.95
C ALA A 214 15.23 0.85 -3.34
N GLN A 215 15.03 -0.10 -4.25
CA GLN A 215 15.52 0.00 -5.62
C GLN A 215 14.92 1.20 -6.37
N ALA A 216 13.62 1.48 -6.19
CA ALA A 216 12.98 2.63 -6.82
C ALA A 216 13.51 3.97 -6.27
N LEU A 217 13.79 4.04 -4.97
CA LEU A 217 14.39 5.22 -4.33
C LEU A 217 15.81 5.48 -4.87
N ASP A 218 16.63 4.44 -4.99
CA ASP A 218 17.98 4.55 -5.55
C ASP A 218 17.95 5.11 -6.99
N ILE A 219 17.02 4.64 -7.82
CA ILE A 219 16.85 5.11 -9.21
C ILE A 219 16.45 6.59 -9.22
N MET A 220 15.49 7.00 -8.40
CA MET A 220 15.05 8.40 -8.33
C MET A 220 16.16 9.32 -7.82
N GLU A 221 17.00 8.86 -6.88
CA GLU A 221 18.15 9.63 -6.39
C GLU A 221 19.18 9.84 -7.51
N ILE A 222 19.44 8.80 -8.32
CA ILE A 222 20.30 8.90 -9.50
C ILE A 222 19.73 9.89 -10.52
N ASP A 223 18.43 9.79 -10.84
CA ASP A 223 17.78 10.68 -11.81
C ASP A 223 17.84 12.15 -11.35
N ALA A 224 17.57 12.42 -10.06
CA ALA A 224 17.66 13.77 -9.49
C ALA A 224 19.09 14.34 -9.55
N GLN A 225 20.11 13.50 -9.33
CA GLN A 225 21.51 13.89 -9.48
C GLN A 225 21.90 14.14 -10.95
N MET A 226 21.27 13.45 -11.90
CA MET A 226 21.50 13.63 -13.34
C MET A 226 20.81 14.86 -13.92
N GLU A 227 19.71 15.34 -13.34
CA GLU A 227 19.04 16.59 -13.76
C GLU A 227 19.74 17.85 -13.21
N ALA A 228 20.34 17.76 -12.02
CA ALA A 228 21.08 18.85 -11.37
C ALA A 228 22.32 19.46 -12.11
N PRO A 229 22.99 18.83 -13.11
CA PRO A 229 24.16 19.42 -13.77
C PRO A 229 23.83 20.26 -15.01
N VAL A 230 22.64 20.14 -15.61
CA VAL A 230 22.37 20.79 -16.91
C VAL A 230 22.20 22.31 -16.74
N GLU A 231 21.52 22.75 -15.69
CA GLU A 231 21.28 24.18 -15.45
C GLU A 231 22.58 24.91 -15.05
N ASN A 232 23.41 24.29 -14.21
CA ASN A 232 24.69 24.86 -13.78
C ASN A 232 25.74 24.85 -14.90
N ALA A 233 25.77 23.82 -15.76
CA ALA A 233 26.68 23.77 -16.90
C ALA A 233 26.33 24.82 -17.96
N ILE A 234 25.04 25.07 -18.22
CA ILE A 234 24.59 26.11 -19.17
C ILE A 234 24.88 27.51 -18.62
N LEU A 235 24.67 27.76 -17.32
CA LEU A 235 25.01 29.04 -16.68
C LEU A 235 26.52 29.30 -16.70
N ASN A 236 27.34 28.30 -16.38
CA ASN A 236 28.79 28.44 -16.38
C ASN A 236 29.36 28.62 -17.81
N ALA A 237 28.86 27.87 -18.80
CA ALA A 237 29.28 28.03 -20.19
C ALA A 237 28.89 29.41 -20.77
N ASN A 238 27.72 29.95 -20.39
CA ASN A 238 27.32 31.29 -20.80
C ASN A 238 28.13 32.39 -20.08
N ALA A 239 28.51 32.18 -18.82
CA ALA A 239 29.36 33.11 -18.08
C ALA A 239 30.78 33.18 -18.67
N GLU A 240 31.40 32.03 -18.98
CA GLU A 240 32.73 31.97 -19.60
C GLU A 240 32.76 32.60 -21.00
N ASN A 241 31.75 32.33 -21.83
CA ASN A 241 31.63 32.97 -23.15
C ASN A 241 31.42 34.49 -23.04
N SER A 242 30.71 34.97 -22.00
CA SER A 242 30.52 36.40 -21.78
C SER A 242 31.78 37.11 -21.29
N PHE A 243 32.59 36.46 -20.44
CA PHE A 243 33.82 37.04 -19.93
C PHE A 243 34.91 37.13 -21.01
N GLU A 244 35.09 36.07 -21.81
CA GLU A 244 36.01 36.08 -22.96
C GLU A 244 35.63 37.18 -23.98
N ALA A 245 34.35 37.32 -24.31
CA ALA A 245 33.88 38.38 -25.21
C ALA A 245 34.12 39.80 -24.66
N ILE A 246 33.98 40.00 -23.35
CA ILE A 246 34.27 41.30 -22.71
C ILE A 246 35.78 41.59 -22.71
N MET A 247 36.63 40.58 -22.51
CA MET A 247 38.08 40.75 -22.51
C MET A 247 38.64 41.00 -23.91
N GLU A 248 38.02 40.42 -24.94
CA GLU A 248 38.38 40.68 -26.35
C GLU A 248 38.06 42.13 -26.75
N ASP A 249 36.92 42.67 -26.30
CA ASP A 249 36.50 44.06 -26.55
C ASP A 249 37.39 45.08 -25.81
N PHE A 250 37.79 44.78 -24.57
CA PHE A 250 38.76 45.59 -23.82
C PHE A 250 40.17 45.55 -24.44
N GLY A 251 40.59 44.40 -24.99
CA GLY A 251 41.87 44.27 -25.70
C GLY A 251 41.92 45.13 -26.97
N ALA A 252 40.80 45.24 -27.69
CA ALA A 252 40.69 46.09 -28.87
C ALA A 252 40.74 47.59 -28.54
N LEU A 253 40.17 48.01 -27.40
CA LEU A 253 40.20 49.40 -26.91
C LEU A 253 41.58 49.87 -26.43
N LEU A 254 42.47 48.94 -26.06
CA LEU A 254 43.82 49.23 -25.58
C LEU A 254 44.88 49.13 -26.68
N ASN A 255 44.49 48.89 -27.93
CA ASN A 255 45.43 48.83 -29.04
C ASN A 255 46.03 50.22 -29.31
N PRO A 256 47.35 50.44 -29.11
CA PRO A 256 47.96 51.77 -29.18
C PRO A 256 47.94 52.41 -30.57
N ASN A 257 47.56 51.65 -31.60
CA ASN A 257 47.54 52.11 -33.00
C ASN A 257 46.27 52.87 -33.39
N ASN A 258 45.29 53.03 -32.49
CA ASN A 258 44.04 53.77 -32.78
C ASN A 258 44.01 55.21 -32.25
N MET A 259 45.13 55.77 -31.77
CA MET A 259 45.27 57.22 -31.62
C MET A 259 45.87 57.84 -32.88
N GLU A 260 45.06 57.97 -33.93
CA GLU A 260 45.27 59.03 -34.91
C GLU A 260 44.61 60.29 -34.35
N ILE A 261 45.45 61.23 -33.93
CA ILE A 261 45.05 62.62 -33.69
C ILE A 261 45.25 63.35 -35.01
N ASP A 262 44.16 63.66 -35.69
CA ASP A 262 43.94 64.87 -36.50
C ASP A 262 42.44 65.03 -36.83
#